data_AF-A0A212AC06-F1
#
_entry.id   AF-A0A212AC06-F1
#
_cell.length_a   1.000
_cell.length_b   1.000
_cell.length_c   1.000
_cell.angle_alpha   90.00
_cell.angle_beta   90.00
_cell.angle_gamma   90.00
#
_symmetry.space_group_name_H-M   'P 1'
#
loop_
_entity.id
_entity.type
_entity.pdbx_description
1 polymer ?
#
loop_
_entity_poly.entity_id
_entity_poly.type
_entity_poly.pdbx_seq_one_letter_code
_entity_poly.pdbx_strand_id
1 'polypeptide(L)'
;MSAWWADYIGVEYGEEPGKFTCWSLVRQVYADQLGIDLPVYGEIEASDLLRVARAMDAGQASDGWIEVMEPREYDVILMRAPRGNGRVVHVGVVAGGGCLHVEQSTATCLVPLQHFSVAGRIKGFRRKSDEQTGNG
;
A
#
# COMPACT_ATOMS: atom_id res chain seq x y z
N MET A 1 7.70 23.95 -2.38
CA MET A 1 6.73 22.92 -1.98
C MET A 1 7.53 21.64 -1.81
N SER A 2 7.56 21.05 -0.60
CA SER A 2 8.09 19.70 -0.42
C SER A 2 7.17 18.72 -1.12
N ALA A 3 7.70 17.58 -1.56
CA ALA A 3 6.85 16.51 -2.05
C ALA A 3 6.06 15.92 -0.87
N TRP A 4 4.76 15.65 -1.06
CA TRP A 4 3.85 15.19 -0.01
C TRP A 4 4.36 13.93 0.72
N TRP A 5 5.06 13.04 0.00
CA TRP A 5 5.57 11.79 0.55
C TRP A 5 6.74 12.00 1.52
N ALA A 6 7.36 13.18 1.54
CA ALA A 6 8.49 13.48 2.42
C ALA A 6 8.09 13.44 3.90
N ASP A 7 6.81 13.73 4.21
CA ASP A 7 6.29 13.79 5.59
C ASP A 7 6.24 12.42 6.27
N TYR A 8 6.30 11.33 5.47
CA TYR A 8 6.27 9.96 5.98
C TYR A 8 7.68 9.35 6.12
N ILE A 9 8.71 9.93 5.50
CA ILE A 9 10.04 9.33 5.44
C ILE A 9 10.67 9.26 6.83
N GLY A 10 11.22 8.10 7.17
CA GLY A 10 11.89 7.85 8.45
C GLY A 10 10.97 7.43 9.59
N VAL A 11 9.65 7.43 9.40
CA VAL A 11 8.71 6.91 10.42
C VAL A 11 8.91 5.41 10.58
N GLU A 12 9.12 4.97 11.84
CA GLU A 12 9.45 3.58 12.16
C GLU A 12 8.31 2.61 11.89
N TYR A 13 8.66 1.33 11.69
CA TYR A 13 7.68 0.26 11.64
C TYR A 13 7.15 -0.06 13.04
N GLY A 14 5.84 -0.17 13.17
CA GLY A 14 5.19 -0.58 14.42
C GLY A 14 3.71 -0.24 14.46
N GLU A 15 3.05 -0.68 15.52
CA GLU A 15 1.63 -0.39 15.78
C GLU A 15 1.46 0.71 16.83
N GLU A 16 2.55 1.10 17.48
CA GLU A 16 2.56 2.14 18.49
C GLU A 16 2.28 3.52 17.88
N PRO A 17 1.73 4.46 18.67
CA PRO A 17 1.53 5.84 18.22
C PRO A 17 2.80 6.46 17.64
N GLY A 18 2.70 7.05 16.45
CA GLY A 18 3.83 7.64 15.74
C GLY A 18 4.64 6.65 14.90
N LYS A 19 4.16 5.42 14.71
CA LYS A 19 4.75 4.41 13.83
C LYS A 19 3.74 3.94 12.78
N PHE A 20 4.23 3.25 11.75
CA PHE A 20 3.40 2.66 10.72
C PHE A 20 3.63 1.15 10.54
N THR A 21 2.56 0.38 10.46
CA THR A 21 2.54 -0.87 9.69
C THR A 21 2.42 -0.56 8.20
N CYS A 22 2.72 -1.53 7.32
CA CYS A 22 2.60 -1.34 5.88
C CYS A 22 1.20 -0.90 5.43
N TRP A 23 0.14 -1.44 6.04
CA TRP A 23 -1.23 -1.04 5.74
C TRP A 23 -1.60 0.31 6.35
N SER A 24 -1.22 0.58 7.61
CA SER A 24 -1.51 1.87 8.24
C SER A 24 -0.88 3.06 7.50
N LEU A 25 0.31 2.86 6.90
CA LEU A 25 0.93 3.85 6.01
C LEU A 25 0.03 4.14 4.79
N VAL A 26 -0.44 3.10 4.10
CA VAL A 26 -1.35 3.27 2.94
C VAL A 26 -2.62 4.00 3.35
N ARG A 27 -3.24 3.63 4.48
CA ARG A 27 -4.43 4.30 5.01
C ARG A 27 -4.16 5.77 5.29
N GLN A 28 -3.05 6.07 5.96
CA GLN A 28 -2.68 7.45 6.30
C GLN A 28 -2.47 8.30 5.04
N VAL A 29 -1.77 7.77 4.03
CA VAL A 29 -1.60 8.45 2.74
C VAL A 29 -2.94 8.72 2.06
N TYR A 30 -3.85 7.74 2.04
CA TYR A 30 -5.19 7.92 1.45
C TYR A 30 -6.02 8.97 2.21
N ALA A 31 -5.95 8.98 3.55
CA ALA A 31 -6.63 9.97 4.36
C ALA A 31 -6.08 11.39 4.10
N ASP A 32 -4.77 11.56 4.14
CA ASP A 32 -4.13 12.88 4.03
C ASP A 32 -4.19 13.46 2.62
N GLN A 33 -3.99 12.63 1.60
CA GLN A 33 -3.83 13.09 0.21
C GLN A 33 -5.12 13.00 -0.60
N LEU A 34 -6.00 12.04 -0.29
CA LEU A 34 -7.24 11.80 -1.04
C LEU A 34 -8.50 12.06 -0.23
N GLY A 35 -8.41 12.23 1.09
CA GLY A 35 -9.59 12.34 1.97
C GLY A 35 -10.42 11.05 2.03
N ILE A 36 -9.81 9.90 1.71
CA ILE A 36 -10.48 8.59 1.68
C ILE A 36 -10.09 7.81 2.93
N ASP A 37 -11.07 7.48 3.79
CA ASP A 37 -10.85 6.56 4.90
C ASP A 37 -10.93 5.11 4.41
N LEU A 38 -9.76 4.48 4.31
CA LEU A 38 -9.66 3.06 4.03
C LEU A 38 -9.97 2.24 5.29
N PRO A 39 -10.57 1.04 5.15
CA PRO A 39 -10.88 0.20 6.30
C PRO A 39 -9.64 -0.18 7.12
N VAL A 40 -9.80 -0.21 8.45
CA VAL A 40 -8.85 -0.85 9.35
C VAL A 40 -9.01 -2.36 9.18
N TYR A 41 -8.01 -3.01 8.64
CA TYR A 41 -7.80 -4.43 8.89
C TYR A 41 -6.86 -4.47 10.10
N GLY A 42 -7.29 -5.03 11.23
CA GLY A 42 -6.62 -4.99 12.56
C GLY A 42 -5.25 -5.68 12.58
N GLU A 43 -4.77 -6.24 13.71
CA GLU A 43 -3.50 -7.00 13.75
C GLU A 43 -3.49 -8.08 12.65
N ILE A 44 -2.72 -7.84 11.58
CA ILE A 44 -2.84 -8.60 10.34
C ILE A 44 -1.98 -9.87 10.44
N GLU A 45 -2.61 -10.99 10.75
CA GLU A 45 -2.13 -12.29 10.29
C GLU A 45 -1.90 -12.22 8.78
N ALA A 46 -0.87 -12.89 8.27
CA ALA A 46 -0.59 -13.01 6.83
C ALA A 46 -1.77 -13.55 5.99
N SER A 47 -2.90 -13.90 6.61
CA SER A 47 -4.20 -14.23 6.03
C SER A 47 -5.06 -13.02 5.65
N ASP A 48 -4.96 -11.87 6.34
CA ASP A 48 -5.82 -10.70 6.09
C ASP A 48 -5.21 -9.72 5.09
N LEU A 49 -3.87 -9.58 5.04
CA LEU A 49 -3.19 -9.02 3.87
C LEU A 49 -3.39 -9.91 2.64
N LEU A 50 -3.52 -11.23 2.84
CA LEU A 50 -3.96 -12.13 1.78
C LEU A 50 -5.43 -11.93 1.46
N ARG A 51 -6.27 -11.46 2.37
CA ARG A 51 -7.68 -11.15 2.12
C ARG A 51 -7.82 -9.84 1.37
N VAL A 52 -7.04 -8.81 1.71
CA VAL A 52 -6.88 -7.58 0.94
C VAL A 52 -6.32 -7.91 -0.44
N ALA A 53 -5.22 -8.65 -0.52
CA ALA A 53 -4.63 -9.10 -1.78
C ALA A 53 -5.58 -10.01 -2.56
N ARG A 54 -6.36 -10.91 -1.92
CA ARG A 54 -7.38 -11.73 -2.60
C ARG A 54 -8.59 -10.91 -3.05
N ALA A 55 -9.05 -9.93 -2.27
CA ALA A 55 -10.14 -9.03 -2.67
C ALA A 55 -9.68 -8.20 -3.88
N MET A 56 -8.44 -7.73 -3.85
CA MET A 56 -7.78 -7.04 -4.94
C MET A 56 -7.47 -7.93 -6.15
N ASP A 57 -7.07 -9.20 -5.96
CA ASP A 57 -6.73 -10.16 -7.01
C ASP A 57 -7.97 -10.81 -7.64
N ALA A 58 -9.04 -11.00 -6.87
CA ALA A 58 -10.28 -11.61 -7.36
C ALA A 58 -11.10 -10.65 -8.23
N GLY A 59 -10.70 -9.38 -8.35
CA GLY A 59 -11.40 -8.38 -9.17
C GLY A 59 -12.87 -8.24 -8.82
N GLN A 60 -13.29 -8.62 -7.60
CA GLN A 60 -14.66 -8.45 -7.18
C GLN A 60 -14.84 -6.97 -6.89
N ALA A 61 -15.49 -6.27 -7.82
CA ALA A 61 -15.83 -4.86 -7.78
C ALA A 61 -16.53 -4.39 -6.48
N SER A 62 -16.87 -5.27 -5.55
CA SER A 62 -17.57 -4.96 -4.29
C SER A 62 -16.80 -4.00 -3.38
N ASP A 63 -15.46 -4.05 -3.37
CA ASP A 63 -14.63 -3.16 -2.53
C ASP A 63 -14.03 -2.00 -3.34
N GLY A 64 -14.36 -1.94 -4.64
CA GLY A 64 -13.93 -0.90 -5.58
C GLY A 64 -12.41 -0.79 -5.72
N TRP A 65 -11.69 -1.90 -5.81
CA TRP A 65 -10.28 -1.94 -6.20
C TRP A 65 -10.15 -2.51 -7.61
N ILE A 66 -9.42 -1.83 -8.48
CA ILE A 66 -9.18 -2.25 -9.85
C ILE A 66 -7.69 -2.53 -10.08
N GLU A 67 -7.38 -3.56 -10.86
CA GLU A 67 -6.03 -3.81 -11.33
C GLU A 67 -5.61 -2.77 -12.37
N VAL A 68 -4.38 -2.27 -12.26
CA VAL A 68 -3.81 -1.31 -13.21
C VAL A 68 -2.43 -1.77 -13.68
N MET A 69 -2.18 -1.61 -14.99
CA MET A 69 -0.89 -1.98 -15.62
C MET A 69 0.11 -0.82 -15.63
N GLU A 70 -0.41 0.41 -15.68
CA GLU A 70 0.36 1.64 -15.66
C GLU A 70 0.12 2.37 -14.32
N PRO A 71 1.00 2.13 -13.31
CA PRO A 71 0.82 2.73 -12.00
C PRO A 71 0.97 4.24 -12.04
N ARG A 72 0.19 4.93 -11.21
CA ARG A 72 0.23 6.36 -10.97
C ARG A 72 0.28 6.62 -9.46
N GLU A 73 0.53 7.87 -9.09
CA GLU A 73 0.44 8.34 -7.69
C GLU A 73 -0.79 7.74 -6.99
N TYR A 74 -0.57 7.31 -5.74
CA TYR A 74 -1.56 6.72 -4.85
C TYR A 74 -2.04 5.30 -5.18
N ASP A 75 -1.61 4.70 -6.30
CA ASP A 75 -1.87 3.29 -6.51
C ASP A 75 -1.17 2.44 -5.45
N VAL A 76 -1.88 1.45 -4.93
CA VAL A 76 -1.34 0.49 -3.97
C VAL A 76 -0.50 -0.54 -4.71
N ILE A 77 0.68 -0.79 -4.17
CA ILE A 77 1.65 -1.75 -4.69
C ILE A 77 1.51 -3.04 -3.89
N LEU A 78 1.21 -4.15 -4.56
CA LEU A 78 1.18 -5.47 -3.94
C LEU A 78 2.55 -6.11 -4.01
N MET A 79 3.09 -6.57 -2.87
CA MET A 79 4.44 -7.11 -2.77
C MET A 79 4.51 -8.42 -1.98
N ARG A 80 5.51 -9.24 -2.32
CA ARG A 80 5.93 -10.38 -1.49
C ARG A 80 6.66 -9.91 -0.23
N ALA A 81 6.54 -10.67 0.85
CA ALA A 81 7.40 -10.50 2.03
C ALA A 81 8.89 -10.57 1.65
N PRO A 82 9.77 -9.89 2.41
CA PRO A 82 11.21 -10.02 2.27
C PRO A 82 11.72 -11.46 2.47
N ARG A 83 11.05 -12.25 3.31
CA ARG A 83 11.35 -13.67 3.60
C ARG A 83 10.05 -14.47 3.70
N GLY A 84 9.90 -15.55 2.92
CA GLY A 84 8.72 -16.43 2.98
C GLY A 84 8.40 -17.20 1.70
N ASN A 85 7.34 -18.00 1.75
CA ASN A 85 6.84 -18.93 0.71
C ASN A 85 6.18 -18.26 -0.52
N GLY A 86 6.46 -16.99 -0.78
CA GLY A 86 5.95 -16.28 -1.97
C GLY A 86 4.53 -15.70 -1.86
N ARG A 87 3.95 -15.64 -0.66
CA ARG A 87 2.65 -14.97 -0.42
C ARG A 87 2.78 -13.43 -0.51
N VAL A 88 1.72 -12.78 -1.01
CA VAL A 88 1.57 -11.31 -0.94
C VAL A 88 1.18 -10.96 0.49
N VAL A 89 2.12 -10.35 1.21
CA VAL A 89 1.97 -10.00 2.64
C VAL A 89 2.63 -8.65 2.95
N HIS A 90 2.91 -7.87 1.90
CA HIS A 90 3.51 -6.56 2.03
C HIS A 90 2.88 -5.63 1.00
N VAL A 91 2.72 -4.37 1.37
CA VAL A 91 2.16 -3.34 0.51
C VAL A 91 2.97 -2.05 0.59
N GLY A 92 2.85 -1.24 -0.45
CA GLY A 92 3.33 0.13 -0.49
C GLY A 92 2.37 0.99 -1.30
N VAL A 93 2.74 2.25 -1.50
CA VAL A 93 1.99 3.20 -2.33
C VAL A 93 2.94 3.83 -3.36
N VAL A 94 2.44 4.05 -4.57
CA VAL A 94 3.21 4.74 -5.60
C VAL A 94 3.30 6.22 -5.25
N ALA A 95 4.53 6.73 -5.15
CA ALA A 95 4.83 8.11 -4.82
C ALA A 95 6.13 8.54 -5.49
N GLY A 96 6.21 9.72 -6.10
CA GLY A 96 7.41 10.25 -6.74
C GLY A 96 8.03 9.31 -7.80
N GLY A 97 7.24 8.44 -8.43
CA GLY A 97 7.72 7.40 -9.35
C GLY A 97 8.35 6.16 -8.69
N GLY A 98 8.29 6.06 -7.37
CA GLY A 98 8.79 4.94 -6.58
C GLY A 98 7.70 4.26 -5.72
N CYS A 99 8.14 3.31 -4.91
CA CYS A 99 7.41 2.62 -3.86
C CYS A 99 7.71 3.29 -2.52
N LEU A 100 6.74 3.99 -1.96
CA LEU A 100 6.75 4.42 -0.56
C LEU A 100 6.24 3.25 0.29
N HIS A 101 7.09 2.72 1.16
CA HIS A 101 6.73 1.60 2.03
C HIS A 101 7.48 1.68 3.37
N VAL A 102 6.99 0.92 4.36
CA VAL A 102 7.61 0.83 5.68
C VAL A 102 7.94 -0.62 6.01
N GLU A 103 9.16 -0.87 6.47
CA GLU A 103 9.61 -2.18 6.94
C GLU A 103 10.45 -2.04 8.21
N GLN A 104 10.45 -3.09 9.05
CA GLN A 104 11.17 -3.10 10.32
C GLN A 104 12.68 -2.83 10.17
N SER A 105 13.28 -3.18 9.04
CA SER A 105 14.71 -2.99 8.79
C SER A 105 15.11 -1.58 8.32
N THR A 106 14.18 -0.77 7.82
CA THR A 106 14.52 0.47 7.09
C THR A 106 13.70 1.68 7.49
N ALA A 107 12.71 1.53 8.37
CA ALA A 107 11.64 2.52 8.56
C ALA A 107 10.93 2.83 7.22
N THR A 108 10.12 3.89 7.19
CA THR A 108 9.44 4.33 5.98
C THR A 108 10.43 4.94 5.01
N CYS A 109 10.45 4.44 3.78
CA CYS A 109 11.36 4.91 2.73
C CYS A 109 10.69 4.92 1.37
N LEU A 110 11.25 5.71 0.45
CA LEU A 110 10.86 5.76 -0.95
C LEU A 110 11.94 5.10 -1.81
N VAL A 111 11.56 4.07 -2.57
CA VAL A 111 12.49 3.29 -3.39
C VAL A 111 12.01 3.28 -4.85
N PRO A 112 12.86 3.54 -5.87
CA PRO A 112 12.44 3.45 -7.27
C PRO A 112 11.82 2.09 -7.60
N LEU A 113 10.75 2.06 -8.40
CA LEU A 113 10.02 0.81 -8.70
C LEU A 113 10.90 -0.26 -9.38
N GLN A 114 11.95 0.16 -10.09
CA GLN A 114 12.89 -0.75 -10.77
C GLN A 114 14.06 -1.19 -9.87
N HIS A 115 14.17 -0.66 -8.65
CA HIS A 115 15.26 -1.04 -7.76
C HIS A 115 15.09 -2.50 -7.31
N PHE A 116 16.19 -3.26 -7.27
CA PHE A 116 16.16 -4.71 -7.03
C PHE A 116 15.51 -5.10 -5.69
N SER A 117 15.58 -4.23 -4.68
CA SER A 117 14.98 -4.48 -3.36
C SER A 117 13.44 -4.54 -3.39
N VAL A 118 12.80 -3.97 -4.42
CA VAL A 118 11.34 -3.95 -4.57
C VAL A 118 10.88 -4.63 -5.87
N ALA A 119 11.59 -4.45 -6.99
CA ALA A 119 11.15 -4.88 -8.32
C ALA A 119 10.80 -6.37 -8.40
N GLY A 120 11.65 -7.25 -7.83
CA GLY A 120 11.40 -8.69 -7.83
C GLY A 120 10.26 -9.15 -6.90
N ARG A 121 9.76 -8.26 -6.05
CA ARG A 121 8.71 -8.54 -5.07
C ARG A 121 7.33 -8.07 -5.53
N ILE A 122 7.26 -7.10 -6.45
CA ILE A 122 6.01 -6.53 -6.95
C ILE A 122 5.19 -7.61 -7.68
N LYS A 123 3.90 -7.66 -7.37
CA LYS A 123 2.92 -8.57 -7.98
C LYS A 123 1.86 -7.89 -8.81
N GLY A 124 1.64 -6.62 -8.58
CA GLY A 124 0.70 -5.82 -9.33
C GLY A 124 0.43 -4.52 -8.61
N PHE A 125 -0.39 -3.71 -9.25
CA PHE A 125 -0.84 -2.43 -8.74
C PHE A 125 -2.36 -2.42 -8.67
N ARG A 126 -2.89 -1.69 -7.71
CA ARG A 126 -4.33 -1.58 -7.48
C ARG A 126 -4.70 -0.12 -7.25
N ARG A 127 -5.73 0.32 -7.94
CA ARG A 127 -6.31 1.65 -7.77
C ARG A 127 -7.67 1.52 -7.10
N LYS A 128 -7.96 2.38 -6.14
CA LYS A 128 -9.31 2.52 -5.62
C LYS A 128 -10.17 3.20 -6.69
N SER A 129 -11.22 2.55 -7.16
CA SER A 129 -12.20 3.18 -8.04
C SER A 129 -12.98 4.24 -7.26
N ASP A 130 -13.26 5.36 -7.93
CA ASP A 130 -14.04 6.49 -7.42
C ASP A 130 -15.55 6.18 -7.31
N GLU A 131 -15.96 4.93 -7.53
CA GLU A 131 -17.34 4.47 -7.41
C GLU A 131 -17.79 4.40 -5.94
N GLN A 132 -17.93 5.58 -5.34
CA GLN A 132 -18.98 5.90 -4.39
C GLN A 132 -19.62 7.22 -4.82
N THR A 133 -20.27 7.20 -5.98
CA THR A 133 -21.26 8.24 -6.29
C THR A 133 -22.56 7.57 -6.75
N GLY A 134 -23.58 7.62 -5.89
CA GLY A 134 -24.98 7.49 -6.31
C GLY A 134 -25.72 6.24 -5.86
N ASN A 135 -26.49 6.36 -4.78
CA ASN A 135 -27.96 6.39 -4.89
C ASN A 135 -28.60 6.77 -3.54
N GLY A 136 -28.88 8.07 -3.41
CA GLY A 136 -30.01 8.59 -2.64
C GLY A 136 -31.01 9.20 -3.61
#